data_AF-A0A9N9VYZ7-F1
#
_entry.id   AF-A0A9N9VYZ7-F1
#
_cell.length_a   1.000
_cell.length_b   1.000
_cell.length_c   1.000
_cell.angle_alpha   90.00
_cell.angle_beta   90.00
_cell.angle_gamma   90.00
#
_symmetry.space_group_name_H-M   'P 1'
#
loop_
_entity.id
_entity.type
_entity.pdbx_description
1 polymer ?
#
loop_
_entity_poly.entity_id
_entity_poly.type
_entity_poly.pdbx_seq_one_letter_code
_entity_poly.pdbx_strand_id
1 'polypeptide(L)'
;MASKYAFAQSLKEVRFLFCQTSEQSAAVRLAQPSRYPAGTSFVNRAYPTMKKNNPTIPILVREAQGTIPKVYARYDFGTEKSQSLEGLSDKQVEEAVAGLVKDGP
;
A
#
# COMPACT_ATOMS: atom_id res chain seq x y z
N MET A 1 -8.18 0.30 -21.41
CA MET A 1 -8.54 0.91 -20.10
C MET A 1 -7.97 0.03 -19.00
N ALA A 2 -6.72 0.24 -18.58
CA ALA A 2 -6.14 -0.54 -17.50
C ALA A 2 -6.78 -0.10 -16.17
N SER A 3 -7.58 -0.96 -15.55
CA SER A 3 -8.17 -0.72 -14.23
C SER A 3 -7.06 -0.41 -13.24
N LYS A 4 -7.03 0.84 -12.75
CA LYS A 4 -6.10 1.26 -11.69
C LYS A 4 -6.25 0.29 -10.52
N TYR A 5 -5.14 -0.35 -10.13
CA TYR A 5 -5.07 -1.37 -9.08
C TYR A 5 -5.85 -2.67 -9.32
N ALA A 6 -5.94 -3.16 -10.55
CA ALA A 6 -6.26 -4.57 -10.78
C ALA A 6 -5.10 -5.44 -10.30
N PHE A 7 -5.38 -6.41 -9.43
CA PHE A 7 -4.37 -7.30 -8.90
C PHE A 7 -4.08 -8.41 -9.90
N ALA A 8 -2.81 -8.80 -10.01
CA ALA A 8 -2.42 -9.98 -10.75
C ALA A 8 -3.13 -11.20 -10.17
N GLN A 9 -3.51 -12.14 -11.02
CA GLN A 9 -4.20 -13.36 -10.59
C GLN A 9 -3.35 -14.23 -9.65
N SER A 10 -2.02 -14.07 -9.73
CA SER A 10 -1.06 -14.69 -8.83
C SER A 10 -1.03 -14.07 -7.45
N LEU A 11 -1.61 -12.89 -7.22
CA LEU A 11 -1.55 -12.21 -5.93
C LEU A 11 -2.61 -12.75 -4.97
N LYS A 12 -2.18 -13.15 -3.75
CA LYS A 12 -3.03 -13.73 -2.71
C LYS A 12 -3.29 -12.82 -1.52
N GLU A 13 -2.33 -11.98 -1.14
CA GLU A 13 -2.55 -10.96 -0.11
C GLU A 13 -1.66 -9.74 -0.36
N VAL A 14 -2.20 -8.55 -0.09
CA VAL A 14 -1.42 -7.32 0.03
C VAL A 14 -1.49 -6.86 1.47
N ARG A 15 -0.34 -6.55 2.07
CA ARG A 15 -0.26 -6.06 3.45
C ARG A 15 0.53 -4.77 3.51
N PHE A 16 -0.09 -3.73 4.03
CA PHE A 16 0.52 -2.45 4.31
C PHE A 16 0.93 -2.41 5.77
N LEU A 17 2.23 -2.20 6.04
CA LEU A 17 2.76 -1.86 7.34
C LEU A 17 3.19 -0.40 7.33
N PHE A 18 2.70 0.40 8.29
CA PHE A 18 3.19 1.75 8.48
C PHE A 18 3.02 2.20 9.92
N CYS A 19 3.74 3.26 10.30
CA CYS A 19 3.58 3.88 11.60
C CYS A 19 2.61 5.05 11.52
N GLN A 20 1.73 5.18 12.51
CA GLN A 20 0.76 6.29 12.61
C GLN A 20 1.44 7.63 12.94
N THR A 21 2.60 7.61 13.60
CA THR A 21 3.17 8.82 14.24
C THR A 21 4.52 9.24 13.68
N SER A 22 5.28 8.36 13.02
CA SER A 22 6.62 8.69 12.53
C SER A 22 6.59 9.51 11.24
N GLU A 23 7.50 10.48 11.13
CA GLU A 23 7.65 11.33 9.93
C GLU A 23 7.99 10.53 8.67
N GLN A 24 8.72 9.43 8.84
CA GLN A 24 9.09 8.51 7.76
C GLN A 24 7.88 7.87 7.06
N SER A 25 6.73 7.78 7.75
CA SER A 25 5.48 7.23 7.19
C SER A 25 4.52 8.30 6.67
N ALA A 26 4.92 9.58 6.57
CA ALA A 26 4.07 10.69 6.15
C ALA A 26 3.26 10.44 4.87
N ALA A 27 3.87 9.85 3.84
CA ALA A 27 3.21 9.57 2.56
C ALA A 27 2.16 8.44 2.62
N VAL A 28 2.29 7.52 3.58
CA VAL A 28 1.41 6.33 3.70
C VAL A 28 0.29 6.54 4.74
N ARG A 29 0.51 7.43 5.72
CA ARG A 29 -0.34 7.63 6.89
C ARG A 29 -1.70 8.24 6.62
N LEU A 30 -2.70 7.77 7.40
CA LEU A 30 -3.90 8.50 7.82
C LEU A 30 -3.52 9.80 8.55
N ALA A 31 -3.81 10.93 7.91
CA ALA A 31 -3.72 12.33 8.39
C ALA A 31 -3.04 12.58 9.75
N GLN A 32 -1.87 13.24 9.74
CA GLN A 32 -1.38 13.95 10.93
C GLN A 32 -1.96 15.37 11.02
N PRO A 33 -2.43 15.80 12.21
CA PRO A 33 -3.11 17.09 12.38
C PRO A 33 -2.21 18.34 12.42
N SER A 34 -0.87 18.25 12.19
CA SER A 34 0.03 19.36 12.54
C SER A 34 0.78 20.08 11.41
N ARG A 35 0.79 19.65 10.14
CA ARG A 35 1.56 20.42 9.13
C ARG A 35 1.18 20.36 7.65
N TYR A 36 0.12 19.67 7.25
CA TYR A 36 -0.35 19.74 5.86
C TYR A 36 -1.89 19.71 5.86
N PRO A 37 -2.57 20.46 4.97
CA PRO A 37 -4.02 20.39 4.88
C PRO A 37 -4.43 18.92 4.67
N ALA A 38 -5.53 18.52 5.30
CA ALA A 38 -6.07 17.16 5.37
C ALA A 38 -6.36 16.54 3.99
N GLY A 39 -5.31 16.18 3.27
CA GLY A 39 -5.33 15.54 1.96
C GLY A 39 -5.21 14.03 2.13
N THR A 40 -6.32 13.34 1.88
CA THR A 40 -6.48 11.90 1.66
C THR A 40 -5.19 11.10 1.44
N SER A 41 -4.77 10.40 2.48
CA SER A 41 -3.73 9.36 2.50
C SER A 41 -3.85 8.39 1.33
N PHE A 42 -2.71 7.90 0.79
CA PHE A 42 -2.70 6.91 -0.30
C PHE A 42 -3.65 5.74 -0.04
N VAL A 43 -3.60 5.17 1.17
CA VAL A 43 -4.47 4.07 1.57
C VAL A 43 -5.95 4.47 1.48
N ASN A 44 -6.35 5.63 1.99
CA ASN A 44 -7.75 6.09 1.94
C ASN A 44 -8.27 6.29 0.51
N ARG A 45 -7.42 6.82 -0.39
CA ARG A 45 -7.80 7.06 -1.78
C ARG A 45 -7.81 5.77 -2.61
N ALA A 46 -6.81 4.91 -2.41
CA ALA A 46 -6.62 3.72 -3.23
C ALA A 46 -7.45 2.52 -2.73
N TYR A 47 -7.69 2.38 -1.42
CA TYR A 47 -8.35 1.22 -0.82
C TYR A 47 -9.76 0.93 -1.37
N PRO A 48 -10.67 1.92 -1.54
CA PRO A 48 -11.98 1.67 -2.12
C PRO A 48 -11.89 1.10 -3.55
N THR A 49 -10.95 1.63 -4.34
CA THR A 49 -10.72 1.18 -5.73
C THR A 49 -10.11 -0.22 -5.77
N MET A 50 -9.11 -0.48 -4.93
CA MET A 50 -8.48 -1.79 -4.80
C MET A 50 -9.48 -2.87 -4.37
N LYS A 51 -10.31 -2.57 -3.37
CA LYS A 51 -11.32 -3.51 -2.87
C LYS A 51 -12.45 -3.75 -3.88
N LYS A 52 -12.86 -2.72 -4.62
CA LYS A 52 -13.89 -2.84 -5.67
C LYS A 52 -13.41 -3.73 -6.82
N ASN A 53 -12.15 -3.61 -7.21
CA ASN A 53 -11.58 -4.38 -8.31
C ASN A 53 -11.22 -5.82 -7.90
N ASN A 54 -10.95 -6.07 -6.62
CA ASN A 54 -10.45 -7.35 -6.11
C ASN A 54 -11.23 -7.78 -4.85
N PRO A 55 -12.49 -8.22 -4.98
CA PRO A 55 -13.34 -8.55 -3.83
C PRO A 55 -12.88 -9.79 -3.05
N THR A 56 -12.12 -10.69 -3.68
CA THR A 56 -11.64 -11.95 -3.11
C THR A 56 -10.28 -11.85 -2.45
N ILE A 57 -9.49 -10.83 -2.77
CA ILE A 57 -8.10 -10.72 -2.31
C ILE A 57 -8.06 -9.88 -1.02
N PRO A 58 -7.57 -10.44 0.10
CA PRO A 58 -7.43 -9.70 1.34
C PRO A 58 -6.40 -8.58 1.21
N ILE A 59 -6.84 -7.36 1.54
CA ILE A 59 -5.99 -6.18 1.70
C ILE A 59 -5.87 -5.90 3.20
N LEU A 60 -4.71 -6.21 3.76
CA LEU A 60 -4.41 -6.06 5.18
C LEU A 60 -3.74 -4.71 5.43
N VAL A 61 -4.26 -3.96 6.38
CA VAL A 61 -3.63 -2.73 6.87
C VAL A 61 -3.21 -2.98 8.32
N ARG A 62 -1.92 -2.79 8.59
CA ARG A 62 -1.29 -3.01 9.89
C ARG A 62 -0.53 -1.76 10.27
N GLU A 63 -0.95 -1.20 11.40
CA GLU A 63 -0.38 0.03 11.93
C GLU A 63 0.39 -0.30 13.20
N ALA A 64 1.66 0.11 13.29
CA ALA A 64 2.51 -0.17 14.44
C ALA A 64 3.45 1.01 14.72
N GLN A 65 3.66 1.33 16.00
CA GLN A 65 4.54 2.43 16.38
C GLN A 65 6.01 2.07 16.12
N GLY A 66 6.77 3.01 15.54
CA GLY A 66 8.19 2.82 15.26
C GLY A 66 8.52 1.91 14.07
N THR A 67 7.53 1.39 13.34
CA THR A 67 7.79 0.56 12.16
C THR A 67 8.04 1.39 10.91
N ILE A 68 9.01 0.95 10.12
CA ILE A 68 9.32 1.50 8.79
C ILE A 68 8.13 1.20 7.86
N PRO A 69 7.67 2.17 7.05
CA PRO A 69 6.58 1.92 6.12
C PRO A 69 7.02 0.92 5.06
N LYS A 70 6.30 -0.19 4.95
CA LYS A 70 6.58 -1.31 4.04
C LYS A 70 5.28 -1.85 3.47
N VAL A 71 5.32 -2.25 2.20
CA VAL A 71 4.25 -3.02 1.57
C VAL A 71 4.76 -4.42 1.29
N TYR A 72 3.92 -5.40 1.60
CA TYR A 72 4.15 -6.80 1.34
C TYR A 72 3.10 -7.28 0.35
N ALA A 73 3.53 -8.02 -0.67
CA ALA A 73 2.67 -8.70 -1.61
C ALA A 73 3.05 -10.18 -1.61
N ARG A 74 2.10 -11.03 -1.28
CA ARG A 74 2.26 -12.48 -1.37
C ARG A 74 1.58 -12.99 -2.61
N TYR A 75 2.30 -13.82 -3.34
CA TYR A 75 1.85 -14.46 -4.56
C TYR A 75 1.58 -15.95 -4.33
N ASP A 76 1.08 -16.59 -5.37
CA ASP A 76 0.98 -18.03 -5.48
C ASP A 76 2.32 -18.72 -5.21
N PHE A 77 2.23 -19.98 -4.80
CA PHE A 77 3.39 -20.81 -4.43
C PHE A 77 4.20 -20.29 -3.23
N GLY A 78 3.62 -19.40 -2.42
CA GLY A 78 4.24 -18.92 -1.17
C GLY A 78 5.33 -17.88 -1.37
N THR A 79 5.45 -17.28 -2.56
CA THR A 79 6.42 -16.22 -2.82
C THR A 79 5.94 -14.91 -2.19
N GLU A 80 6.75 -14.28 -1.34
CA GLU A 80 6.44 -12.96 -0.77
C GLU A 80 7.49 -11.94 -1.21
N LYS A 81 7.04 -10.78 -1.71
CA LYS A 81 7.89 -9.62 -1.99
C LYS A 81 7.54 -8.50 -1.02
N SER A 82 8.57 -7.87 -0.47
CA SER A 82 8.43 -6.70 0.39
C SER A 82 9.17 -5.51 -0.19
N GLN A 83 8.55 -4.32 -0.16
CA GLN A 83 9.19 -3.08 -0.57
C GLN A 83 9.02 -2.01 0.50
N SER A 84 10.13 -1.37 0.86
CA SER A 84 10.13 -0.21 1.76
C SER A 84 9.60 1.02 1.04
N LEU A 85 8.74 1.77 1.73
CA LEU A 85 8.11 3.01 1.27
C LEU A 85 8.69 4.24 2.00
N GLU A 86 9.86 4.08 2.62
CA GLU A 86 10.53 5.13 3.38
C GLU A 86 11.05 6.23 2.46
N GLY A 87 10.73 7.49 2.78
CA GLY A 87 11.17 8.65 2.00
C GLY A 87 10.56 8.78 0.58
N LEU A 88 9.62 7.89 0.21
CA LEU A 88 8.94 7.96 -1.09
C LEU A 88 7.81 8.98 -1.07
N SER A 89 7.66 9.69 -2.18
CA SER A 89 6.50 10.56 -2.43
C SER A 89 5.25 9.72 -2.76
N ASP A 90 4.06 10.30 -2.57
CA ASP A 90 2.79 9.62 -2.83
C ASP A 90 2.73 8.94 -4.22
N LYS A 91 3.28 9.60 -5.26
CA LYS A 91 3.34 9.08 -6.63
C LYS A 91 4.22 7.83 -6.72
N GLN A 92 5.39 7.87 -6.09
CA GLN A 92 6.31 6.73 -6.05
C GLN A 92 5.74 5.57 -5.23
N VAL A 93 4.97 5.87 -4.18
CA VAL A 93 4.22 4.85 -3.44
C VAL A 93 3.18 4.20 -4.34
N GLU A 94 2.44 4.97 -5.15
CA GLU A 94 1.50 4.38 -6.11
C GLU A 94 2.19 3.47 -7.11
N GLU A 95 3.33 3.90 -7.66
CA GLU A 95 4.10 3.14 -8.64
C GLU A 95 4.67 1.85 -8.03
N ALA A 96 5.24 1.93 -6.82
CA ALA A 96 5.75 0.76 -6.10
C ALA A 96 4.64 -0.26 -5.83
N VAL A 97 3.48 0.21 -5.35
CA VAL A 97 2.32 -0.65 -5.10
C VAL A 97 1.77 -1.21 -6.41
N ALA A 98 1.65 -0.39 -7.46
CA ALA A 98 1.18 -0.84 -8.76
C ALA A 98 2.12 -1.88 -9.40
N GLY A 99 3.43 -1.73 -9.23
CA GLY A 99 4.44 -2.69 -9.65
C GLY A 99 4.27 -4.01 -8.92
N LEU A 100 4.26 -4.02 -7.58
CA LEU A 100 4.05 -5.24 -6.80
C LEU A 100 2.73 -5.94 -7.11
N VAL A 101 1.68 -5.17 -7.36
CA VAL A 101 0.35 -5.70 -7.58
C VAL A 101 0.16 -6.28 -8.98
N LYS A 102 0.92 -5.79 -9.99
CA LYS A 102 0.87 -6.28 -11.38
C LYS A 102 1.95 -7.31 -11.69
N ASP A 103 3.15 -7.09 -11.19
CA ASP A 103 4.32 -7.94 -11.38
C ASP A 103 4.30 -9.07 -10.35
N GLY A 104 3.37 -10.00 -10.58
CA GLY A 104 3.56 -11.37 -10.12
C GLY A 104 4.89 -11.93 -10.66
N PRO A 105 5.57 -12.83 -9.93
CA PRO A 105 6.66 -13.59 -10.52
C PRO A 105 6.23 -14.30 -11.82
#